data_AF-A0A9X2LY16-F1
#
_entry.id   AF-A0A9X2LY16-F1
#
_cell.length_a   1.000
_cell.length_b   1.000
_cell.length_c   1.000
_cell.angle_alpha   90.00
_cell.angle_beta   90.00
_cell.angle_gamma   90.00
#
_symmetry.space_group_name_H-M   'P 1'
#
loop_
_entity.id
_entity.type
_entity.pdbx_description
1 polymer ?
#
loop_
_entity_poly.entity_id
_entity_poly.type
_entity_poly.pdbx_seq_one_letter_code
_entity_poly.pdbx_strand_id
1 'polypeptide(L)'
;MYTPTRDEVADIYYGVGVLDFEDHEAACTHDRRKAIAALNAFHRHYCSERLVDIDIVPERDMKTGWARFEDRSDGQWTVGSDADDPGAFPVTWLRL
;
A
#
# COMPACT_ATOMS: atom_id res chain seq x y z
N MET A 1 6.18 -5.26 -15.95
CA MET A 1 5.81 -4.75 -14.62
C MET A 1 4.55 -3.93 -14.82
N TYR A 2 3.46 -4.32 -14.18
CA TYR A 2 2.21 -3.56 -14.20
C TYR A 2 2.43 -2.22 -13.47
N THR A 3 1.57 -1.22 -13.69
CA THR A 3 1.61 0.04 -12.94
C THR A 3 0.17 0.43 -12.65
N PRO A 4 -0.22 0.52 -11.35
CA PRO A 4 -1.56 0.94 -10.97
C PRO A 4 -1.89 2.29 -11.60
N THR A 5 -3.10 2.39 -12.15
CA THR A 5 -3.69 3.65 -12.58
C THR A 5 -4.19 4.43 -11.37
N ARG A 6 -4.56 5.70 -11.60
CA ARG A 6 -5.06 6.57 -10.54
C ARG A 6 -6.38 6.06 -9.95
N ASP A 7 -7.21 5.41 -10.75
CA ASP A 7 -8.52 4.90 -10.31
C ASP A 7 -8.40 3.58 -9.55
N GLU A 8 -7.27 2.87 -9.69
CA GLU A 8 -6.98 1.61 -8.99
C GLU A 8 -6.29 1.84 -7.64
N VAL A 9 -5.93 3.08 -7.28
CA VAL A 9 -5.29 3.41 -6.00
C VAL A 9 -6.16 4.38 -5.22
N ALA A 10 -6.13 4.30 -3.89
CA ALA A 10 -6.87 5.21 -3.04
C ALA A 10 -6.28 6.63 -3.12
N ASP A 11 -4.95 6.75 -3.04
CA ASP A 11 -4.25 8.01 -3.27
C ASP A 11 -2.76 7.80 -3.65
N ILE A 12 -2.02 8.88 -3.91
CA ILE A 12 -0.61 8.88 -4.32
C ILE A 12 0.15 9.91 -3.48
N TYR A 13 1.21 9.46 -2.81
CA TYR A 13 2.07 10.30 -1.99
C TYR A 13 3.54 10.10 -2.36
N TYR A 14 4.24 11.20 -2.62
CA TYR A 14 5.67 11.16 -3.01
C TYR A 14 5.95 10.23 -4.21
N GLY A 15 4.99 10.10 -5.13
CA GLY A 15 5.07 9.20 -6.29
C GLY A 15 4.80 7.73 -5.99
N VAL A 16 4.32 7.39 -4.79
CA VAL A 16 3.94 6.03 -4.39
C VAL A 16 2.43 5.96 -4.20
N GLY A 17 1.78 5.07 -4.94
CA GLY A 17 0.35 4.77 -4.76
C GLY A 17 0.10 4.07 -3.42
N VAL A 18 -1.06 4.33 -2.82
CA VAL A 18 -1.55 3.64 -1.63
C VAL A 18 -2.83 2.90 -2.00
N LEU A 19 -2.84 1.62 -1.68
CA LEU A 19 -3.99 0.73 -1.78
C LEU A 19 -4.70 0.73 -0.42
N ASP A 20 -6.01 0.90 -0.45
CA ASP A 20 -6.87 0.86 0.73
C ASP A 20 -7.71 -0.43 0.67
N PHE A 21 -7.58 -1.27 1.69
CA PHE A 21 -8.34 -2.50 1.86
C PHE A 21 -9.23 -2.37 3.10
N GLU A 22 -10.25 -3.21 3.22
CA GLU A 22 -11.21 -3.15 4.34
C GLU A 22 -10.52 -3.19 5.72
N ASP A 23 -9.42 -3.93 5.84
CA ASP A 23 -8.73 -4.18 7.13
C ASP A 23 -7.34 -3.52 7.25
N HIS A 24 -6.74 -3.02 6.17
CA HIS A 24 -5.36 -2.51 6.17
C HIS A 24 -5.04 -1.72 4.89
N GLU A 25 -3.92 -1.01 4.87
CA GLU A 25 -3.41 -0.34 3.67
C GLU A 25 -2.06 -0.90 3.21
N ALA A 26 -1.76 -0.74 1.92
CA ALA A 26 -0.46 -1.09 1.35
C ALA A 26 0.09 -0.01 0.42
N ALA A 27 1.38 0.30 0.53
CA ALA A 27 2.08 1.17 -0.40
C ALA A 27 2.59 0.38 -1.60
N CYS A 28 2.40 0.91 -2.80
CA CYS A 28 2.84 0.39 -4.08
C CYS A 28 4.37 0.53 -4.29
N THR A 29 5.16 -0.10 -3.43
CA THR A 29 6.62 -0.17 -3.52
C THR A 29 7.17 -1.27 -2.61
N HIS A 30 8.38 -1.79 -2.89
CA HIS A 30 9.17 -2.58 -1.93
C HIS A 30 10.15 -1.72 -1.11
N ASP A 31 10.33 -0.45 -1.47
CA ASP A 31 11.16 0.49 -0.72
C ASP A 31 10.42 0.90 0.56
N ARG A 32 10.82 0.27 1.69
CA ARG A 32 10.20 0.48 3.00
C ARG A 32 10.21 1.93 3.44
N ARG A 33 11.26 2.70 3.13
CA ARG A 33 11.33 4.12 3.51
C ARG A 33 10.28 4.94 2.78
N LYS A 34 10.14 4.70 1.47
CA LYS A 34 9.09 5.34 0.68
C LYS A 34 7.70 4.87 1.08
N ALA A 35 7.54 3.59 1.41
CA ALA A 35 6.30 3.04 1.91
C ALA A 35 5.87 3.71 3.23
N ILE A 36 6.77 3.85 4.21
CA ILE A 36 6.51 4.56 5.47
C ILE A 36 6.07 5.99 5.19
N ALA A 37 6.79 6.71 4.33
CA ALA A 37 6.44 8.09 3.99
C ALA A 37 5.04 8.20 3.36
N ALA A 38 4.68 7.28 2.44
CA ALA A 38 3.40 7.27 1.77
C ALA A 38 2.25 6.88 2.70
N LEU A 39 2.39 5.79 3.46
CA LEU A 39 1.38 5.32 4.42
C LEU A 39 1.14 6.36 5.52
N ASN A 40 2.21 6.96 6.06
CA ASN A 40 2.07 8.05 7.04
C ASN A 40 1.32 9.25 6.46
N ALA A 41 1.55 9.59 5.18
CA ALA A 41 0.85 10.70 4.55
C ALA A 41 -0.63 10.39 4.31
N PHE A 42 -0.95 9.16 3.87
CA PHE A 42 -2.32 8.68 3.73
C PHE A 42 -3.06 8.71 5.08
N HIS A 43 -2.48 8.12 6.13
CA HIS A 43 -3.05 8.12 7.48
C HIS A 43 -3.29 9.54 8.01
N ARG A 44 -2.36 10.48 7.78
CA ARG A 44 -2.55 11.90 8.13
C ARG A 44 -3.72 12.54 7.40
N HIS A 45 -3.93 12.18 6.14
CA HIS A 45 -4.96 12.78 5.29
C HIS A 45 -6.36 12.25 5.64
N TYR A 46 -6.48 10.94 5.84
CA TYR A 46 -7.78 10.26 5.98
C TYR A 46 -8.17 9.95 7.43
N CYS A 47 -7.21 9.67 8.32
CA CYS A 47 -7.51 9.22 9.69
C CYS A 47 -7.49 10.35 10.74
N SER A 48 -7.07 11.58 10.38
CA SER A 48 -7.00 12.75 11.27
C SER A 48 -6.22 12.56 12.58
N GLU A 49 -5.47 11.46 12.76
CA GLU A 49 -4.70 11.21 13.96
C GLU A 49 -3.47 12.12 14.02
N ARG A 50 -3.25 12.75 15.19
CA ARG A 50 -2.12 13.65 15.41
C ARG A 50 -0.81 12.86 15.28
N LEU A 51 0.05 13.39 14.41
CA LEU A 51 1.49 13.17 14.16
C LEU A 51 2.39 12.56 15.26
N VAL A 52 1.97 12.56 16.53
CA VAL A 52 2.74 12.12 17.70
C VAL A 52 2.35 10.73 18.22
N ASP A 53 1.20 10.19 17.82
CA ASP A 53 0.75 8.84 18.24
C ASP A 53 1.07 7.76 17.19
N ILE A 54 1.30 8.14 15.93
CA ILE A 54 1.93 7.26 14.94
C ILE A 54 3.45 7.38 15.15
N ASP A 55 3.91 6.76 16.24
CA ASP A 55 5.32 6.39 16.38
C ASP A 55 5.74 5.75 15.06
N ILE A 56 6.86 6.23 14.50
CA ILE A 56 7.41 5.75 13.22
C ILE A 56 7.22 4.24 13.15
N VAL A 57 6.36 3.76 12.25
CA VAL A 57 6.16 2.32 12.05
C VAL A 57 7.56 1.72 11.94
N PRO A 58 7.99 0.89 12.90
CA PRO A 58 9.33 0.34 12.85
C PRO A 58 9.46 -0.47 11.56
N GLU A 59 10.58 -0.35 10.83
CA GLU A 59 10.78 -1.11 9.58
C GLU A 59 10.62 -2.63 9.79
N ARG A 60 10.78 -3.13 11.02
CA ARG A 60 10.56 -4.53 11.44
C ARG A 60 9.09 -4.97 11.41
N ASP A 61 8.18 -4.02 11.54
CA ASP A 61 6.73 -4.23 11.59
C ASP A 61 6.10 -4.06 10.19
N MET A 62 6.94 -3.92 9.16
CA MET A 62 6.52 -3.91 7.76
C MET A 62 6.77 -5.25 7.07
N LYS A 63 5.85 -5.64 6.20
CA LYS A 63 6.01 -6.75 5.26
C LYS A 63 6.03 -6.23 3.83
N THR A 64 6.86 -6.88 3.00
CA THR A 64 6.95 -6.64 1.56
C THR A 64 6.47 -7.89 0.83
N GLY A 65 5.80 -7.72 -0.29
CA GLY A 65 5.30 -8.83 -1.10
C GLY A 65 4.69 -8.33 -2.39
N TRP A 66 3.80 -9.13 -2.98
CA TRP A 66 3.18 -8.81 -4.25
C TRP A 66 1.67 -8.74 -4.08
N ALA A 67 1.07 -7.79 -4.79
CA ALA A 67 -0.37 -7.67 -4.89
C ALA A 67 -0.78 -7.66 -6.36
N ARG A 68 -2.00 -8.13 -6.62
CA ARG A 68 -2.59 -8.12 -7.96
C ARG A 68 -3.96 -7.46 -7.90
N PHE A 69 -4.25 -6.60 -8.86
CA PHE A 69 -5.58 -6.05 -9.06
C PHE A 69 -6.44 -7.08 -9.78
N GLU A 70 -7.61 -7.40 -9.23
CA GLU A 70 -8.57 -8.29 -9.87
C GLU A 70 -9.71 -7.47 -10.47
N ASP A 71 -9.84 -7.52 -11.80
CA ASP A 71 -10.95 -6.93 -12.54
C ASP A 71 -12.23 -7.79 -12.35
N ARG A 72 -12.73 -7.79 -11.12
CA ARG A 72 -14.02 -8.34 -10.71
C ARG A 72 -15.02 -7.19 -10.52
N SER A 73 -16.30 -7.52 -10.34
CA SER A 73 -17.36 -6.51 -10.14
C SER A 73 -17.14 -5.58 -8.94
N ASP A 74 -16.28 -5.98 -8.01
CA ASP A 74 -15.86 -5.24 -6.82
C ASP A 74 -14.51 -4.52 -6.97
N GLY A 75 -13.74 -4.77 -8.03
CA GLY A 75 -12.52 -4.04 -8.38
C GLY A 75 -11.50 -3.98 -7.24
N GLN A 76 -11.17 -5.11 -6.63
CA GLN A 76 -10.34 -5.16 -5.43
C GLN A 76 -8.93 -5.67 -5.68
N TRP A 77 -8.03 -5.22 -4.82
CA TRP A 77 -6.67 -5.73 -4.73
C TRP A 77 -6.62 -7.01 -3.89
N THR A 78 -5.72 -7.93 -4.26
CA THR A 78 -5.35 -9.08 -3.42
C THR A 78 -3.87 -8.98 -3.04
N VAL A 79 -3.56 -9.05 -1.74
CA VAL A 79 -2.17 -9.11 -1.23
C VAL A 79 -1.77 -10.58 -1.01
N GLY A 80 -0.56 -10.96 -1.44
CA GLY A 80 -0.05 -12.33 -1.32
C GLY A 80 0.02 -13.10 -2.63
N SER A 81 -0.03 -12.41 -3.77
CA SER A 81 0.25 -13.01 -5.09
C SER A 81 1.71 -13.45 -5.22
N ASP A 82 1.98 -14.26 -6.25
CA ASP A 82 3.35 -14.56 -6.65
C ASP A 82 3.93 -13.38 -7.45
N ALA A 83 5.26 -13.22 -7.41
CA ALA A 83 5.98 -12.29 -8.27
C ALA A 83 5.77 -12.56 -9.76
N ASP A 84 5.59 -13.85 -10.11
CA ASP A 84 5.44 -14.32 -11.47
C ASP A 84 3.99 -14.22 -12.00
N ASP A 85 3.03 -13.86 -11.13
CA ASP A 85 1.64 -13.71 -11.55
C ASP A 85 1.48 -12.51 -12.52
N PRO A 86 0.78 -12.69 -13.65
CA PRO A 86 0.46 -11.58 -14.54
C PRO A 86 -0.32 -10.49 -13.81
N GLY A 87 0.19 -9.25 -13.85
CA GLY A 87 -0.40 -8.11 -13.16
C GLY A 87 0.06 -7.93 -11.70
N ALA A 88 0.95 -8.80 -11.20
CA ALA A 88 1.55 -8.61 -9.89
C ALA A 88 2.35 -7.31 -9.82
N PHE A 89 2.24 -6.64 -8.68
CA PHE A 89 2.85 -5.36 -8.38
C PHE A 89 3.50 -5.38 -6.99
N PRO A 90 4.71 -4.81 -6.83
CA PRO A 90 5.39 -4.79 -5.54
C PRO A 90 4.66 -3.90 -4.54
N VAL A 91 4.37 -4.43 -3.36
CA VAL A 91 3.72 -3.69 -2.27
C VAL A 91 4.39 -3.89 -0.92
N THR A 92 4.22 -2.92 -0.03
CA THR A 92 4.65 -2.96 1.37
C THR A 92 3.49 -2.55 2.27
N TRP A 93 3.20 -3.34 3.30
CA TRP A 93 2.10 -3.08 4.24
C TRP A 93 2.52 -3.32 5.69
N LEU A 94 1.67 -2.89 6.63
CA LEU A 94 1.89 -3.09 8.05
C LEU A 94 1.56 -4.53 8.46
N ARG A 95 2.40 -5.11 9.31
CA ARG A 95 2.08 -6.36 9.99
C ARG A 95 1.18 -6.01 11.18
N LEU A 96 -0.14 -5.95 10.94
CA LEU A 96 -1.14 -5.96 12.01
C LEU A 96 -1.13 -7.30 12.74
#